data_AF-A0A2N6D8Z6-F1
#
_entry.id   AF-A0A2N6D8Z6-F1
#
_cell.length_a   1.000
_cell.length_b   1.000
_cell.length_c   1.000
_cell.angle_alpha   90.00
_cell.angle_beta   90.00
_cell.angle_gamma   90.00
#
_symmetry.space_group_name_H-M   'P 1'
#
loop_
_entity.id
_entity.type
_entity.pdbx_description
1 polymer ?
#
loop_
_entity_poly.entity_id
_entity_poly.type
_entity_poly.pdbx_seq_one_letter_code
_entity_poly.pdbx_strand_id
1 'polypeptide(L)' 'MAVNAVVRVDGDNVDYALKLLKKKIEREGLIREIKKYTYYEKPTEVRRKKLLKARRKQQKLQRKIAEKYKYY' A
#
# COMPACT_ATOMS: atom_id res chain seq x y z
N MET A 1 -8.90 -12.23 -2.33
CA MET A 1 -7.87 -11.99 -3.37
C MET A 1 -8.60 -11.65 -4.65
N ALA A 2 -8.75 -10.37 -4.95
CA ALA A 2 -9.16 -9.84 -6.25
C ALA A 2 -9.12 -8.31 -6.12
N VAL A 3 -7.91 -7.74 -6.10
CA VAL A 3 -7.77 -6.30 -6.18
C VAL A 3 -7.78 -5.99 -7.68
N ASN A 4 -8.95 -5.68 -8.22
CA ASN A 4 -9.13 -5.46 -9.65
C ASN A 4 -9.08 -3.96 -9.96
N ALA A 5 -7.92 -3.50 -10.45
CA ALA A 5 -7.77 -2.13 -10.92
C ALA A 5 -8.42 -1.99 -12.32
N VAL A 6 -9.66 -1.49 -12.36
CA VAL A 6 -10.37 -1.17 -13.61
C VAL A 6 -10.52 0.35 -13.74
N VAL A 7 -10.29 0.88 -14.95
CA VAL A 7 -10.49 2.29 -15.30
C VAL A 7 -11.31 2.34 -16.58
N ARG A 8 -12.36 3.16 -16.60
CA ARG A 8 -13.16 3.44 -17.80
C ARG A 8 -12.42 4.49 -18.64
N VAL A 9 -12.40 4.29 -19.95
CA VAL A 9 -11.87 5.27 -20.90
C VAL A 9 -13.06 6.08 -21.41
N ASP A 10 -12.99 7.40 -21.30
CA ASP A 10 -14.00 8.31 -21.82
C ASP A 10 -13.43 9.02 -23.07
N GLY A 11 -14.08 8.83 -24.23
CA GLY A 11 -13.64 9.38 -25.52
C GLY A 11 -12.30 8.83 -26.02
N ASP A 12 -11.49 9.68 -26.68
CA ASP A 12 -10.17 9.32 -27.25
C ASP A 12 -8.99 9.46 -26.28
N ASN A 13 -9.25 9.74 -24.99
CA ASN A 13 -8.20 10.15 -24.05
C ASN A 13 -7.54 8.95 -23.32
N VAL A 14 -6.99 8.02 -24.11
CA VAL A 14 -6.41 6.75 -23.63
C VAL A 14 -5.21 6.96 -22.70
N ASP A 15 -4.33 7.91 -23.02
CA ASP A 15 -3.14 8.21 -22.21
C ASP A 15 -3.49 8.66 -20.79
N TYR A 16 -4.60 9.39 -20.64
CA TYR A 16 -5.09 9.80 -19.34
C TYR A 16 -5.59 8.61 -18.53
N ALA A 17 -6.36 7.72 -19.16
CA ALA A 17 -6.84 6.49 -18.52
C ALA A 17 -5.68 5.58 -18.08
N LEU A 18 -4.61 5.46 -18.86
CA LEU A 18 -3.40 4.71 -18.48
C LEU A 18 -2.71 5.30 -17.25
N LYS A 19 -2.60 6.64 -17.18
CA LYS A 19 -2.05 7.32 -16.00
C LYS A 19 -2.90 7.08 -14.75
N LEU A 20 -4.22 7.11 -14.88
CA LEU A 20 -5.15 6.80 -13.79
C LEU A 20 -5.04 5.34 -13.34
N LEU A 21 -4.95 4.41 -14.29
CA LEU A 21 -4.80 2.99 -14.00
C LEU A 21 -3.51 2.72 -13.23
N LYS A 22 -2.38 3.30 -13.65
CA LYS A 22 -1.11 3.20 -12.93
C LYS A 22 -1.25 3.69 -11.49
N LYS A 23 -1.84 4.87 -11.28
CA LYS A 23 -2.09 5.41 -9.92
C LYS A 23 -3.00 4.51 -9.09
N LYS A 24 -4.02 3.91 -9.73
CA LYS A 24 -4.95 2.99 -9.07
C LYS A 24 -4.24 1.70 -8.63
N ILE A 25 -3.42 1.10 -9.49
CA ILE A 25 -2.57 -0.07 -9.19
C ILE A 25 -1.63 0.21 -8.01
N GLU A 26 -1.00 1.40 -7.99
CA GLU A 26 -0.09 1.81 -6.91
C GLU A 26 -0.84 2.00 -5.58
N ARG A 27 -2.02 2.62 -5.60
CA ARG A 27 -2.87 2.86 -4.42
C ARG A 27 -3.41 1.57 -3.84
N GLU A 28 -3.88 0.68 -4.71
CA GLU A 28 -4.38 -0.65 -4.36
C GLU A 28 -3.24 -1.57 -3.87
N GLY A 29 -2.00 -1.26 -4.22
CA GLY A 29 -0.83 -1.98 -3.75
C GLY A 29 -0.66 -3.36 -4.40
N LEU A 30 -1.28 -3.57 -5.58
CA LEU A 30 -1.28 -4.84 -6.30
C LEU A 30 0.14 -5.41 -6.48
N ILE A 31 1.09 -4.57 -6.90
CA ILE A 31 2.50 -4.97 -7.11
C ILE A 31 3.12 -5.48 -5.81
N ARG A 32 2.76 -4.89 -4.67
CA ARG A 32 3.27 -5.29 -3.36
C ARG A 32 2.69 -6.64 -2.94
N GLU A 33 1.42 -6.89 -3.26
CA GLU A 33 0.80 -8.19 -3.02
C GLU A 33 1.42 -9.27 -3.88
N ILE A 34 1.60 -9.03 -5.19
CA ILE A 34 2.27 -9.97 -6.10
C ILE A 34 3.64 -10.34 -5.52
N LYS A 35 4.48 -9.35 -5.18
CA LYS A 35 5.81 -9.58 -4.58
C LYS A 35 5.80 -10.32 -3.25
N LYS A 36 4.68 -10.30 -2.51
CA LYS A 36 4.53 -11.03 -1.25
C LYS A 36 4.26 -12.52 -1.51
N TYR A 37 3.62 -12.85 -2.62
CA TYR A 37 3.24 -14.22 -2.97
C TYR A 37 4.19 -14.88 -3.99
N THR A 38 5.24 -14.19 -4.47
CA THR A 38 6.20 -14.78 -5.42
C THR A 38 7.05 -15.90 -4.84
N TYR A 39 7.17 -15.98 -3.52
CA TYR A 39 7.93 -17.03 -2.83
C TYR A 39 7.18 -17.49 -1.58
N TYR A 40 7.45 -18.72 -1.16
CA TYR A 40 6.97 -19.22 0.12
C TYR A 40 7.66 -18.48 1.27
N GLU A 41 6.86 -17.87 2.13
CA GLU A 41 7.33 -17.25 3.36
C GLU A 41 6.91 -18.11 4.54
N LYS A 42 7.86 -18.51 5.39
CA LYS A 42 7.57 -19.36 6.56
C LYS A 42 6.55 -18.65 7.47
N PRO A 43 5.52 -19.35 8.00
CA PRO A 43 4.47 -18.70 8.79
C PRO A 43 5.00 -17.91 9.99
N THR A 44 6.09 -18.36 10.60
CA THR A 44 6.77 -17.66 11.69
C THR A 44 7.37 -16.31 11.26
N GLU A 45 7.93 -16.26 10.06
CA GLU A 45 8.50 -15.03 9.49
C GLU A 45 7.40 -14.03 9.12
N VAL A 46 6.30 -14.51 8.53
CA VAL A 46 5.11 -13.70 8.27
C VAL A 46 4.59 -13.04 9.55
N ARG A 47 4.46 -13.82 10.63
CA ARG A 47 4.03 -13.33 11.95
C ARG A 47 5.00 -12.27 12.50
N ARG A 48 6.31 -12.54 12.44
CA ARG A 48 7.36 -11.60 12.89
C ARG A 48 7.30 -10.29 12.10
N LYS A 49 7.23 -10.34 10.77
CA LYS A 49 7.12 -9.14 9.91
C LYS A 49 5.83 -8.34 10.20
N LYS A 50 4.70 -9.03 10.43
CA LYS A 50 3.43 -8.38 10.80
C LYS A 50 3.56 -7.59 12.11
N LEU A 51 4.15 -8.20 13.15
CA LEU A 51 4.36 -7.56 14.45
C LEU A 51 5.30 -6.34 14.34
N LEU A 52 6.42 -6.48 13.62
CA LEU A 52 7.36 -5.38 13.41
C LEU A 52 6.71 -4.21 12.66
N LYS A 53 5.90 -4.50 11.63
CA LYS A 53 5.15 -3.48 10.88
C LYS A 53 4.15 -2.74 11.76
N ALA A 54 3.46 -3.45 12.65
CA ALA A 54 2.52 -2.84 13.61
C ALA A 54 3.25 -1.91 14.60
N ARG A 55 4.36 -2.37 15.20
CA ARG A 55 5.19 -1.56 16.11
C ARG A 55 5.70 -0.28 15.42
N ARG A 56 6.23 -0.40 14.21
CA ARG A 56 6.69 0.76 13.40
C ARG A 56 5.56 1.74 13.12
N LYS A 57 4.35 1.24 12.80
CA LYS A 57 3.17 2.10 12.56
C LYS A 57 2.78 2.87 13.83
N GLN A 58 2.80 2.21 14.98
CA GLN A 58 2.50 2.82 16.27
C GLN A 58 3.52 3.90 16.66
N GLN A 59 4.81 3.61 16.54
CA GLN A 59 5.88 4.59 16.79
C GLN A 59 5.75 5.82 15.87
N LYS A 60 5.45 5.61 14.59
CA LYS A 60 5.22 6.71 13.65
C LYS A 60 4.02 7.57 14.04
N LEU A 61 2.94 6.96 14.54
CA LEU A 61 1.77 7.69 15.02
C LEU A 61 2.11 8.53 16.26
N GLN A 62 2.78 7.94 17.25
CA GLN A 62 3.23 8.62 18.46
C GLN A 62 4.14 9.81 18.13
N ARG A 63 5.08 9.63 17.20
CA ARG A 63 5.94 10.73 16.73
C ARG A 63 5.12 11.87 16.13
N LYS A 64 4.17 11.58 15.25
CA LYS A 64 3.28 12.61 14.66
C LYS A 64 2.44 13.33 15.71
N ILE A 65 1.97 12.60 16.72
CA ILE A 65 1.22 13.16 17.83
C ILE A 65 2.10 14.12 18.64
N ALA A 66 3.29 13.68 19.04
CA ALA A 66 4.24 14.52 19.77
C ALA A 66 4.65 15.77 18.97
N GLU A 67 4.89 15.62 17.66
CA GLU A 67 5.15 16.74 16.75
C GLU A 67 3.98 17.73 16.72
N LYS A 68 2.73 17.25 16.70
CA LYS A 68 1.54 18.11 16.75
C LYS A 68 1.47 18.89 18.06
N TYR A 69 1.65 18.22 19.20
CA TYR A 69 1.57 18.84 20.53
C TYR A 69 2.79 19.68 20.91
N LYS A 70 3.89 19.64 20.15
CA LYS A 70 5.10 20.44 20.40
C LYS A 70 4.91 21.94 20.17
N TYR A 71 3.94 22.32 19.33
CA TYR A 71 3.69 23.70 18.91
C TYR A 71 2.41 24.30 19.53
N TYR A 72 1.75 23.56 20.42
CA TYR A 72 0.70 24.06 21.32
C TYR A 72 1.32 24.29 22.70
#